data_AF-A0AAD9L5W3-F1
#
_entry.id   AF-A0AAD9L5W3-F1
#
_cell.length_a   1.000
_cell.length_b   1.000
_cell.length_c   1.000
_cell.angle_alpha   90.00
_cell.angle_beta   90.00
_cell.angle_gamma   90.00
#
_symmetry.space_group_name_H-M   'P 1'
#
loop_
_entity.id
_entity.type
_entity.pdbx_description
1 polymer ?
#
loop_
_entity_poly.entity_id
_entity_poly.type
_entity_poly.pdbx_seq_one_letter_code
_entity_poly.pdbx_strand_id
1 'polypeptide(L)'
;MPDFDPNMRYAIKEKYWKQIILSMVKNIVESMPPIFDNCDGGLYLGCAGIAYMLDYLANSEPFANDKSVKEEFLTRARNYADVSLSYANSKSNSDPPAAFLLGSAGVFAVSSLVYSDIGEKKASDELNKKYLALAATCQPVNYLNCGSDELFVVNKDAIKMLITATIHSGKTYAKGHGSASPLMYAYYDTEYLGMYPVVLWIL
;
A
#
# COMPACT_ATOMS: atom_id res chain seq x y z
N MET A 1 -4.37 34.05 1.70
CA MET A 1 -4.20 33.57 0.31
C MET A 1 -5.36 34.13 -0.49
N PRO A 2 -5.14 34.64 -1.71
CA PRO A 2 -6.26 34.94 -2.60
C PRO A 2 -7.00 33.65 -2.96
N ASP A 3 -8.31 33.76 -3.19
CA ASP A 3 -9.16 32.62 -3.58
C ASP A 3 -8.79 32.10 -4.98
N PHE A 4 -9.03 30.80 -5.19
CA PHE A 4 -8.78 30.14 -6.47
C PHE A 4 -9.77 30.63 -7.54
N ASP A 5 -9.25 31.24 -8.61
CA ASP A 5 -10.04 31.61 -9.79
C ASP A 5 -9.84 30.55 -10.90
N PRO A 6 -10.88 29.78 -11.25
CA PRO A 6 -10.80 28.74 -12.28
C PRO A 6 -10.51 29.28 -13.70
N ASN A 7 -10.66 30.58 -13.94
CA ASN A 7 -10.33 31.22 -15.23
C ASN A 7 -8.89 31.73 -15.30
N MET A 8 -8.18 31.77 -14.17
CA MET A 8 -6.81 32.26 -14.10
C MET A 8 -5.84 31.12 -14.42
N ARG A 9 -5.16 31.20 -15.57
CA ARG A 9 -4.08 30.27 -15.91
C ARG A 9 -2.85 30.60 -15.08
N TYR A 10 -2.62 29.84 -14.02
CA TYR A 10 -1.37 29.91 -13.27
C TYR A 10 -0.26 29.19 -14.05
N ALA A 11 0.79 29.93 -14.42
CA ALA A 11 2.00 29.31 -14.93
C ALA A 11 2.64 28.50 -13.79
N ILE A 12 2.60 27.17 -13.88
CA ILE A 12 3.27 26.30 -12.92
C ILE A 12 4.77 26.59 -13.03
N LYS A 13 5.37 27.03 -11.92
CA LYS A 13 6.83 27.21 -11.82
C LYS A 13 7.49 25.84 -11.69
N GLU A 14 7.49 25.06 -12.77
CA GLU A 14 7.94 23.67 -12.79
C GLU A 14 9.34 23.52 -12.18
N LYS A 15 10.31 24.35 -12.60
CA LYS A 15 11.67 24.33 -12.07
C LYS A 15 11.73 24.56 -10.55
N TYR A 16 10.88 25.43 -10.01
CA TYR A 16 10.82 25.72 -8.58
C TYR A 16 10.28 24.52 -7.80
N TRP A 17 9.17 23.93 -8.25
CA TRP A 17 8.58 22.75 -7.63
C TRP A 17 9.46 21.52 -7.77
N LYS A 18 10.13 21.33 -8.91
CA LYS A 18 11.12 20.27 -9.12
C LYS A 18 12.22 20.33 -8.05
N GLN A 19 12.74 21.53 -7.76
CA GLN A 19 13.75 21.72 -6.71
C GLN A 19 13.23 21.43 -5.30
N ILE A 20 11.99 21.84 -4.99
CA ILE A 20 11.37 21.53 -3.69
C ILE A 20 11.21 20.02 -3.51
N ILE A 21 10.69 19.32 -4.51
CA ILE A 21 10.51 17.87 -4.46
C ILE A 21 11.85 17.17 -4.28
N LEU A 22 12.89 17.56 -5.02
CA LEU A 22 14.25 17.00 -4.85
C LEU A 22 14.79 17.22 -3.43
N SER A 23 14.55 18.39 -2.84
CA SER A 23 14.92 18.68 -1.45
C SER A 23 14.17 17.79 -0.45
N MET A 24 12.86 17.59 -0.66
CA MET A 24 12.04 16.70 0.17
C MET A 24 12.51 15.25 0.06
N VAL A 25 12.72 14.75 -1.15
CA VAL A 25 13.23 13.40 -1.40
C VAL A 25 14.58 13.20 -0.72
N LYS A 26 15.49 14.18 -0.83
CA LYS A 26 16.78 14.14 -0.15
C LYS A 26 16.60 14.00 1.37
N ASN A 27 15.78 14.86 1.98
CA ASN A 27 15.55 14.81 3.43
C ASN A 27 14.94 13.48 3.88
N ILE A 28 14.01 12.92 3.11
CA ILE A 28 13.40 11.61 3.39
C ILE A 28 14.45 10.50 3.33
N VAL A 29 15.24 10.45 2.25
CA VAL A 29 16.25 9.39 2.05
C VAL A 29 17.39 9.49 3.07
N GLU A 30 17.75 10.70 3.52
CA GLU A 30 18.73 10.92 4.59
C GLU A 30 18.19 10.51 5.97
N SER A 31 16.89 10.73 6.23
CA SER A 31 16.27 10.41 7.52
C SER A 31 15.90 8.94 7.66
N MET A 32 15.52 8.29 6.56
CA MET A 32 15.02 6.92 6.51
C MET A 32 15.85 6.09 5.52
N PRO A 33 17.14 5.82 5.77
CA PRO A 33 17.96 5.02 4.86
C PRO A 33 17.38 3.61 4.63
N PRO A 34 17.74 2.92 3.52
CA PRO A 34 17.24 1.59 3.18
C PRO A 34 17.90 0.50 4.04
N ILE A 35 17.57 0.50 5.33
CA ILE A 35 18.04 -0.46 6.32
C ILE A 35 16.86 -1.23 6.90
N PHE A 36 17.16 -2.41 7.44
CA PHE A 36 16.16 -3.35 7.93
C PHE A 36 15.24 -2.73 9.00
N ASP A 37 15.81 -1.95 9.92
CA ASP A 37 15.09 -1.31 11.02
C ASP A 37 14.06 -0.26 10.56
N ASN A 38 14.22 0.27 9.35
CA ASN A 38 13.31 1.25 8.76
C ASN A 38 12.20 0.61 7.90
N CYS A 39 12.11 -0.72 7.88
CA CYS A 39 11.10 -1.45 7.11
C CYS A 39 9.79 -1.69 7.86
N ASP A 40 9.76 -1.43 9.18
CA ASP A 40 8.54 -1.54 9.99
C ASP A 40 7.44 -0.58 9.49
N GLY A 41 6.19 -1.03 9.52
CA GLY A 41 5.04 -0.30 8.98
C GLY A 41 4.88 -0.34 7.46
N GLY A 42 5.57 -1.25 6.77
CA GLY A 42 5.28 -1.64 5.39
C GLY A 42 5.31 -0.48 4.38
N LEU A 43 4.27 -0.38 3.55
CA LEU A 43 4.07 0.71 2.59
C LEU A 43 3.65 2.02 3.27
N TYR A 44 3.06 1.97 4.46
CA TYR A 44 2.53 3.15 5.15
C TYR A 44 3.64 4.01 5.78
N LEU A 45 4.56 3.39 6.53
CA LEU A 45 5.61 4.09 7.28
C LEU A 45 7.03 3.65 6.88
N GLY A 46 7.16 2.46 6.30
CA GLY A 46 8.44 1.80 6.10
C GLY A 46 9.09 2.08 4.75
N CYS A 47 10.22 1.41 4.54
CA CYS A 47 11.00 1.47 3.31
C CYS A 47 10.20 1.18 2.03
N ALA A 48 9.13 0.37 2.08
CA ALA A 48 8.33 0.09 0.89
C ALA A 48 7.56 1.33 0.41
N GLY A 49 7.15 2.23 1.32
CA GLY A 49 6.55 3.52 0.96
C GLY A 49 7.52 4.44 0.24
N ILE A 50 8.78 4.47 0.69
CA ILE A 50 9.84 5.24 0.04
C ILE A 50 10.17 4.65 -1.34
N ALA A 51 10.19 3.32 -1.48
CA ALA A 51 10.35 2.67 -2.78
C ALA A 51 9.27 3.11 -3.77
N TYR A 52 8.00 3.11 -3.34
CA TYR A 52 6.87 3.56 -4.17
C TYR A 52 6.98 5.04 -4.54
N MET A 53 7.32 5.91 -3.59
CA MET A 53 7.52 7.34 -3.84
C MET A 53 8.58 7.57 -4.93
N LEU A 54 9.72 6.90 -4.83
CA LEU A 54 10.82 7.06 -5.77
C LEU A 54 10.47 6.54 -7.17
N ASP A 55 9.84 5.37 -7.25
CA ASP A 55 9.37 4.79 -8.51
C ASP A 55 8.30 5.65 -9.19
N TYR A 56 7.32 6.14 -8.42
CA TYR A 56 6.30 7.06 -8.91
C TYR A 56 6.93 8.35 -9.46
N LEU A 57 7.89 8.94 -8.74
CA LEU A 57 8.61 10.12 -9.21
C LEU A 57 9.41 9.82 -10.48
N ALA A 58 10.08 8.67 -10.58
CA ALA A 58 10.85 8.27 -11.76
C ALA A 58 9.99 8.19 -13.04
N ASN A 59 8.70 7.92 -12.89
CA ASN A 59 7.74 7.80 -13.98
C ASN A 59 6.83 9.02 -14.17
N SER A 60 6.96 10.04 -13.31
CA SER A 60 6.16 11.27 -13.37
C SER A 60 6.93 12.42 -14.02
N GLU A 61 6.24 13.26 -14.80
CA GLU A 61 6.82 14.52 -15.24
C GLU A 61 7.02 15.48 -14.05
N PRO A 62 8.08 16.31 -14.04
CA PRO A 62 9.10 16.46 -15.08
C PRO A 62 10.30 15.50 -14.98
N PHE A 63 10.30 14.58 -14.00
CA PHE A 63 11.43 13.72 -13.70
C PHE A 63 11.62 12.59 -14.71
N ALA A 64 10.53 12.06 -15.27
CA ALA A 64 10.58 11.04 -16.32
C ALA A 64 11.38 11.49 -17.57
N ASN A 65 11.42 12.79 -17.85
CA ASN A 65 12.14 13.39 -18.98
C ASN A 65 13.65 13.59 -18.68
N ASP A 66 14.06 13.50 -17.42
CA ASP A 66 15.43 13.67 -16.97
C ASP A 66 16.06 12.31 -16.68
N LYS A 67 16.74 11.74 -17.68
CA LYS A 67 17.26 10.36 -17.61
C LYS A 67 18.14 10.10 -16.39
N SER A 68 18.98 11.06 -16.02
CA SER A 68 19.89 10.91 -14.87
C SER A 68 19.11 10.84 -13.56
N VAL A 69 18.13 11.73 -13.38
CA VAL A 69 17.31 11.74 -12.16
C VAL A 69 16.40 10.51 -12.11
N LYS A 70 15.83 10.10 -13.25
CA LYS A 70 15.05 8.88 -13.38
C LYS A 70 15.86 7.65 -12.94
N GLU A 71 17.07 7.49 -13.46
CA GLU A 71 17.94 6.37 -13.13
C GLU A 71 18.36 6.36 -11.65
N GLU A 72 18.64 7.55 -11.08
CA GLU A 72 18.92 7.69 -9.63
C GLU A 72 17.73 7.25 -8.78
N PHE A 73 16.51 7.69 -9.13
CA PHE A 73 15.30 7.31 -8.41
C PHE A 73 15.01 5.82 -8.51
N LEU A 74 15.10 5.21 -9.69
CA LEU A 74 14.91 3.77 -9.87
C LEU A 74 15.96 2.95 -9.12
N THR A 75 17.22 3.39 -9.13
CA THR A 75 18.30 2.73 -8.38
C THR A 75 18.02 2.77 -6.88
N ARG A 76 17.58 3.91 -6.34
CA ARG A 76 17.20 4.00 -4.93
C ARG A 76 15.95 3.17 -4.64
N ALA A 77 14.92 3.25 -5.48
CA ALA A 77 13.68 2.49 -5.32
C ALA A 77 13.96 0.99 -5.18
N ARG A 78 14.87 0.47 -6.01
CA ARG A 78 15.38 -0.91 -5.89
C ARG A 78 15.98 -1.19 -4.52
N ASN A 79 16.89 -0.35 -4.03
CA ASN A 79 17.53 -0.56 -2.72
C ASN A 79 16.49 -0.62 -1.57
N TYR A 80 15.48 0.26 -1.61
CA TYR A 80 14.38 0.26 -0.64
C TYR A 80 13.48 -0.98 -0.79
N ALA A 81 13.19 -1.41 -2.02
CA ALA A 81 12.44 -2.63 -2.29
C ALA A 81 13.18 -3.88 -1.78
N ASP A 82 14.49 -3.98 -2.02
CA ASP A 82 15.32 -5.12 -1.63
C ASP A 82 15.34 -5.33 -0.12
N VAL A 83 15.53 -4.25 0.64
CA VAL A 83 15.50 -4.32 2.11
C VAL A 83 14.10 -4.61 2.64
N SER A 84 13.06 -4.04 2.02
CA SER A 84 11.65 -4.29 2.38
C SER A 84 11.24 -5.73 2.12
N LEU A 85 11.70 -6.32 1.01
CA LEU A 85 11.51 -7.75 0.71
C LEU A 85 12.24 -8.63 1.71
N SER A 86 13.48 -8.29 2.07
CA SER A 86 14.24 -9.02 3.08
C SER A 86 13.50 -9.00 4.42
N TYR A 87 12.97 -7.84 4.81
CA TYR A 87 12.14 -7.67 6.00
C TYR A 87 10.85 -8.49 5.95
N ALA A 88 10.07 -8.38 4.87
CA ALA A 88 8.82 -9.11 4.69
C ALA A 88 9.00 -10.65 4.72
N ASN A 89 10.15 -11.16 4.27
CA ASN A 89 10.46 -12.59 4.32
C ASN A 89 10.95 -13.07 5.70
N SER A 90 11.34 -12.16 6.61
CA SER A 90 11.99 -12.47 7.89
C SER A 90 11.03 -12.87 9.03
N LYS A 91 9.72 -12.91 8.79
CA LYS A 91 8.66 -13.36 9.74
C LYS A 91 8.51 -12.55 11.04
N SER A 92 8.85 -11.26 11.04
CA SER A 92 8.69 -10.39 12.22
C SER A 92 7.47 -9.45 12.21
N ASN A 93 6.62 -9.46 11.18
CA ASN A 93 5.48 -8.53 11.17
C ASN A 93 4.33 -9.08 12.00
N SER A 94 3.88 -8.27 12.97
CA SER A 94 2.59 -8.45 13.64
C SER A 94 1.43 -8.26 12.67
N ASP A 95 1.65 -7.51 11.59
CA ASP A 95 0.59 -7.17 10.66
C ASP A 95 0.18 -8.34 9.75
N PRO A 96 -1.11 -8.43 9.41
CA PRO A 96 -1.62 -9.45 8.51
C PRO A 96 -0.89 -9.43 7.17
N PRO A 97 -0.38 -10.57 6.65
CA PRO A 97 0.34 -10.58 5.39
C PRO A 97 -0.42 -9.99 4.20
N ALA A 98 -1.75 -10.13 4.15
CA ALA A 98 -2.59 -9.60 3.09
C ALA A 98 -2.92 -8.11 3.24
N ALA A 99 -2.51 -7.47 4.34
CA ALA A 99 -2.66 -6.04 4.52
C ALA A 99 -1.77 -5.30 3.51
N PHE A 100 -2.35 -4.35 2.78
CA PHE A 100 -1.66 -3.63 1.72
C PHE A 100 -0.76 -2.52 2.25
N LEU A 101 -1.19 -1.82 3.31
CA LEU A 101 -0.42 -0.71 3.85
C LEU A 101 0.63 -1.19 4.84
N LEU A 102 0.27 -2.05 5.79
CA LEU A 102 1.19 -2.50 6.84
C LEU A 102 1.80 -3.90 6.57
N GLY A 103 1.12 -4.71 5.75
CA GLY A 103 1.50 -6.09 5.48
C GLY A 103 2.46 -6.29 4.31
N SER A 104 2.80 -7.56 4.05
CA SER A 104 3.69 -7.93 2.95
C SER A 104 3.04 -7.81 1.57
N ALA A 105 1.71 -7.66 1.50
CA ALA A 105 0.99 -7.45 0.26
C ALA A 105 1.46 -6.18 -0.46
N GLY A 106 1.52 -5.05 0.25
CA GLY A 106 2.04 -3.80 -0.32
C GLY A 106 3.50 -3.91 -0.75
N VAL A 107 4.32 -4.59 0.06
CA VAL A 107 5.74 -4.82 -0.25
C VAL A 107 5.89 -5.61 -1.56
N PHE A 108 5.15 -6.70 -1.75
CA PHE A 108 5.21 -7.47 -2.99
C PHE A 108 4.69 -6.68 -4.19
N ALA A 109 3.59 -5.93 -4.03
CA ALA A 109 3.03 -5.12 -5.11
C ALA A 109 3.99 -4.01 -5.57
N VAL A 110 4.51 -3.21 -4.64
CA VAL A 110 5.45 -2.12 -4.94
C VAL A 110 6.76 -2.67 -5.49
N SER A 111 7.30 -3.72 -4.87
CA SER A 111 8.53 -4.32 -5.38
C SER A 111 8.30 -4.87 -6.79
N SER A 112 7.18 -5.51 -7.07
CA SER A 112 6.87 -5.98 -8.42
C SER A 112 6.88 -4.85 -9.45
N LEU A 113 6.33 -3.69 -9.11
CA LEU A 113 6.35 -2.49 -9.94
C LEU A 113 7.78 -2.00 -10.18
N VAL A 114 8.56 -1.80 -9.12
CA VAL A 114 9.97 -1.36 -9.19
C VAL A 114 10.79 -2.31 -10.06
N TYR A 115 10.67 -3.61 -9.82
CA TYR A 115 11.40 -4.63 -10.56
C TYR A 115 10.99 -4.68 -12.05
N SER A 116 9.72 -4.39 -12.38
CA SER A 116 9.28 -4.24 -13.77
C SER A 116 9.97 -3.04 -14.43
N ASP A 117 10.00 -1.90 -13.74
CA ASP A 117 10.47 -0.62 -14.28
C ASP A 117 11.99 -0.55 -14.45
N ILE A 118 12.75 -1.30 -13.64
CA ILE A 118 14.20 -1.51 -13.84
C ILE A 118 14.52 -2.62 -14.85
N GLY A 119 13.51 -3.25 -15.46
CA GLY A 119 13.68 -4.28 -16.49
C GLY A 119 13.88 -5.71 -15.98
N GLU A 120 13.75 -5.95 -14.67
CA GLU A 120 13.86 -7.26 -14.03
C GLU A 120 12.52 -8.01 -13.99
N LYS A 121 11.92 -8.22 -15.17
CA LYS A 121 10.58 -8.81 -15.33
C LYS A 121 10.38 -10.15 -14.63
N LYS A 122 11.40 -11.01 -14.63
CA LYS A 122 11.32 -12.32 -13.95
C LYS A 122 11.09 -12.16 -12.44
N ALA A 123 11.79 -11.22 -11.80
CA ALA A 123 11.62 -10.96 -10.38
C ALA A 123 10.24 -10.34 -10.10
N SER A 124 9.79 -9.40 -10.95
CA SER A 124 8.44 -8.84 -10.92
C SER A 124 7.36 -9.94 -11.00
N ASP A 125 7.48 -10.89 -11.94
CA ASP A 125 6.54 -12.00 -12.09
C ASP A 125 6.49 -12.91 -10.86
N GLU A 126 7.65 -13.21 -10.25
CA GLU A 126 7.68 -14.00 -9.01
C GLU A 126 7.04 -13.26 -7.83
N LEU A 127 7.22 -11.93 -7.74
CA LEU A 127 6.55 -11.11 -6.73
C LEU A 127 5.05 -11.04 -6.94
N ASN A 128 4.59 -10.96 -8.19
CA ASN A 128 3.18 -11.04 -8.54
C ASN A 128 2.57 -12.39 -8.11
N LYS A 129 3.29 -13.50 -8.28
CA LYS A 129 2.84 -14.82 -7.78
C LYS A 129 2.73 -14.84 -6.26
N LYS A 130 3.71 -14.27 -5.55
CA LYS A 130 3.66 -14.15 -4.07
C LYS A 130 2.46 -13.32 -3.62
N TYR A 131 2.23 -12.19 -4.28
CA TYR A 131 1.10 -11.31 -4.01
C TYR A 131 -0.25 -12.02 -4.24
N LEU A 132 -0.40 -12.72 -5.37
CA LEU A 132 -1.60 -13.52 -5.66
C LEU A 132 -1.82 -14.65 -4.65
N ALA A 133 -0.75 -15.28 -4.17
CA ALA A 133 -0.84 -16.35 -3.16
C ALA A 133 -1.39 -15.84 -1.81
N LEU A 134 -1.25 -14.55 -1.49
CA LEU A 134 -1.82 -13.97 -0.26
C LEU A 134 -3.35 -14.03 -0.24
N ALA A 135 -4.02 -14.10 -1.40
CA ALA A 135 -5.47 -14.26 -1.46
C ALA A 135 -5.96 -15.52 -0.73
N ALA A 136 -5.15 -16.58 -0.68
CA ALA A 136 -5.47 -17.80 0.07
C ALA A 136 -5.50 -17.55 1.58
N THR A 137 -4.71 -16.60 2.09
CA THR A 137 -4.68 -16.27 3.52
C THR A 137 -5.97 -15.59 3.97
N CYS A 138 -6.68 -14.91 3.07
CA CYS A 138 -7.93 -14.22 3.36
C CYS A 138 -9.17 -15.14 3.35
N GLN A 139 -9.01 -16.43 3.03
CA GLN A 139 -10.14 -17.37 2.92
C GLN A 139 -10.82 -17.73 4.26
N PRO A 140 -10.11 -17.86 5.39
CA PRO A 140 -10.75 -18.16 6.68
C PRO A 140 -11.67 -17.03 7.12
N VAL A 141 -12.88 -17.38 7.58
CA VAL A 141 -13.92 -16.43 8.04
C VAL A 141 -13.44 -15.52 9.19
N ASN A 142 -12.49 -16.00 10.00
CA ASN A 142 -11.89 -15.26 11.12
C ASN A 142 -10.44 -14.84 10.81
N TYR A 143 -10.11 -14.51 9.56
CA TYR A 143 -8.75 -14.09 9.17
C TYR A 143 -8.20 -12.97 10.06
N LEU A 144 -9.08 -12.09 10.57
CA LEU A 144 -8.72 -10.97 11.44
C LEU A 144 -9.65 -10.96 12.65
N ASN A 145 -9.08 -11.00 13.85
CA ASN A 145 -9.85 -11.01 15.11
C ASN A 145 -10.74 -9.77 15.28
N CYS A 146 -10.38 -8.65 14.66
CA CYS A 146 -11.10 -7.37 14.72
C CYS A 146 -11.51 -6.84 13.32
N GLY A 147 -11.39 -7.62 12.25
CA GLY A 147 -11.51 -7.10 10.87
C GLY A 147 -10.31 -6.24 10.46
N SER A 148 -10.29 -5.78 9.20
CA SER A 148 -9.26 -4.88 8.66
C SER A 148 -9.84 -4.12 7.45
N ASP A 149 -9.44 -2.87 7.33
CA ASP A 149 -9.65 -1.99 6.17
C ASP A 149 -8.51 -2.04 5.15
N GLU A 150 -7.42 -2.76 5.46
CA GLU A 150 -6.20 -2.79 4.63
C GLU A 150 -6.18 -3.92 3.60
N LEU A 151 -7.32 -4.52 3.30
CA LEU A 151 -7.34 -5.68 2.41
C LEU A 151 -7.42 -5.25 0.93
N PHE A 152 -6.36 -5.52 0.17
CA PHE A 152 -6.36 -5.29 -1.27
C PHE A 152 -6.70 -6.57 -2.03
N VAL A 153 -7.70 -6.51 -2.90
CA VAL A 153 -8.29 -7.69 -3.53
C VAL A 153 -7.97 -7.72 -5.02
N VAL A 154 -7.27 -8.78 -5.42
CA VAL A 154 -6.66 -8.92 -6.75
C VAL A 154 -7.57 -9.52 -7.81
N ASN A 155 -8.65 -10.21 -7.44
CA ASN A 155 -9.58 -10.78 -8.43
C ASN A 155 -11.02 -10.89 -7.93
N LYS A 156 -11.96 -11.04 -8.88
CA LYS A 156 -13.42 -11.07 -8.62
C LYS A 156 -13.85 -12.19 -7.69
N ASP A 157 -13.18 -13.34 -7.73
CA ASP A 157 -13.55 -14.49 -6.90
C ASP A 157 -13.14 -14.25 -5.45
N ALA A 158 -11.95 -13.68 -5.23
CA ALA A 158 -11.53 -13.22 -3.91
C ALA A 158 -12.47 -12.13 -3.37
N ILE A 159 -12.94 -11.20 -4.22
CA ILE A 159 -13.95 -10.19 -3.81
C ILE A 159 -15.23 -10.88 -3.32
N LYS A 160 -15.76 -11.84 -4.07
CA LYS A 160 -16.98 -12.57 -3.67
C LYS A 160 -16.79 -13.33 -2.36
N MET A 161 -15.63 -13.98 -2.20
CA MET A 161 -15.30 -14.69 -0.97
C MET A 161 -15.24 -13.75 0.23
N LEU A 162 -14.59 -12.60 0.07
CA LEU A 162 -14.48 -11.60 1.12
C LEU A 162 -15.82 -11.02 1.50
N ILE A 163 -16.65 -10.62 0.53
CA ILE A 163 -18.01 -10.16 0.80
C ILE A 163 -18.80 -11.24 1.56
N THR A 164 -18.66 -12.50 1.17
CA THR A 164 -19.34 -13.62 1.84
C THR A 164 -18.87 -13.78 3.29
N ALA A 165 -17.55 -13.72 3.52
CA ALA A 165 -16.96 -13.80 4.84
C ALA A 165 -17.37 -12.61 5.73
N THR A 166 -17.33 -11.39 5.20
CA THR A 166 -17.76 -10.16 5.89
C THR A 166 -19.23 -10.24 6.30
N ILE A 167 -20.14 -10.61 5.38
CA ILE A 167 -21.56 -10.79 5.69
C ILE A 167 -21.77 -11.86 6.76
N HIS A 168 -21.06 -12.99 6.65
CA HIS A 168 -21.17 -14.08 7.61
C HIS A 168 -20.70 -13.66 9.01
N SER A 169 -19.55 -12.98 9.08
CA SER A 169 -19.00 -12.44 10.33
C SER A 169 -19.96 -11.43 10.97
N GLY A 170 -20.46 -10.46 10.20
CA GLY A 170 -21.39 -9.44 10.72
C GLY A 170 -22.72 -10.01 11.22
N LYS A 171 -23.24 -11.07 10.58
CA LYS A 171 -24.45 -11.77 11.04
C LYS A 171 -24.20 -12.51 12.35
N THR A 172 -23.04 -13.15 12.46
CA THR A 172 -22.63 -13.90 13.64
C THR A 172 -22.45 -12.97 14.83
N TYR A 173 -21.76 -11.84 14.63
CA TYR A 173 -21.57 -10.81 15.65
C TYR A 173 -22.90 -10.21 16.11
N ALA A 174 -23.77 -9.78 15.17
CA ALA A 174 -25.08 -9.22 15.49
C ALA A 174 -25.93 -10.17 16.35
N LYS A 175 -25.97 -11.46 15.99
CA LYS A 175 -26.71 -12.48 16.74
C LYS A 175 -26.11 -12.70 18.13
N GLY A 176 -24.78 -12.74 18.24
CA GLY A 176 -24.08 -12.93 19.52
C GLY A 176 -24.28 -11.78 20.52
N HIS A 177 -24.45 -10.56 20.02
CA HIS A 177 -24.58 -9.35 20.83
C HIS A 177 -26.04 -8.85 20.96
N GLY A 178 -27.02 -9.59 20.41
CA GLY A 178 -28.43 -9.19 20.45
C GLY A 178 -28.71 -7.88 19.72
N SER A 179 -27.91 -7.55 18.70
CA SER A 179 -28.04 -6.30 17.97
C SER A 179 -29.39 -6.21 17.25
N ALA A 180 -30.00 -5.02 17.27
CA ALA A 180 -31.21 -4.75 16.50
C ALA A 180 -30.95 -4.72 14.98
N SER A 181 -29.69 -4.56 14.56
CA SER A 181 -29.29 -4.61 13.17
C SER A 181 -28.98 -6.05 12.73
N PRO A 182 -29.43 -6.50 11.54
CA PRO A 182 -29.11 -7.83 11.02
C PRO A 182 -27.63 -8.04 10.67
N LEU A 183 -26.84 -6.96 10.62
CA LEU A 183 -25.38 -6.95 10.45
C LEU A 183 -24.79 -5.95 11.43
N MET A 184 -23.78 -6.36 12.20
CA MET A 184 -23.07 -5.50 13.15
C MET A 184 -21.60 -5.88 13.23
N TYR A 185 -20.73 -4.91 13.48
CA TYR A 185 -19.28 -5.09 13.58
C TYR A 185 -18.73 -4.22 14.71
N ALA A 186 -17.59 -4.63 15.27
CA ALA A 186 -16.83 -3.83 16.21
C ALA A 186 -15.36 -3.80 15.83
N TYR A 187 -14.73 -2.65 16.06
CA TYR A 187 -13.29 -2.44 15.91
C TYR A 187 -12.77 -1.76 17.18
N TYR A 188 -11.71 -2.30 17.80
CA TYR A 188 -11.24 -1.87 19.12
C TYR A 188 -12.37 -1.67 20.14
N ASP A 189 -13.20 -2.69 20.33
CA ASP A 189 -14.34 -2.72 21.27
C ASP A 189 -15.39 -1.61 21.08
N THR A 190 -15.38 -0.94 19.92
CA THR A 190 -16.35 0.09 19.56
C THR A 190 -17.23 -0.40 18.42
N GLU A 191 -18.55 -0.40 18.62
CA GLU A 191 -19.51 -0.69 17.54
C GLU A 191 -19.63 0.54 16.63
N TYR A 192 -19.40 0.34 15.32
CA TYR A 192 -19.52 1.40 14.33
C TYR A 192 -20.81 1.21 13.52
N LEU A 193 -21.68 2.23 13.54
CA LEU A 193 -22.93 2.27 12.75
C LEU A 193 -22.71 2.63 11.26
N GLY A 194 -21.46 2.69 10.81
CA GLY A 194 -21.07 3.00 9.45
C GLY A 194 -20.16 1.92 8.88
N MET A 195 -20.37 1.58 7.61
CA MET A 195 -19.60 0.61 6.85
C MET A 195 -18.22 1.17 6.48
N TYR A 196 -17.35 1.32 7.46
CA TYR A 196 -15.90 1.31 7.23
C TYR A 196 -15.42 -0.01 7.81
N PRO A 197 -15.41 -1.11 7.03
CA PRO A 197 -14.33 -1.29 6.03
C PRO A 197 -14.70 -2.22 4.83
N VAL A 198 -13.70 -2.58 4.03
CA VAL A 198 -13.58 -3.74 3.09
C VAL A 198 -13.78 -3.54 1.57
N VAL A 199 -14.44 -2.51 1.01
CA VAL A 199 -14.61 -2.47 -0.49
C VAL A 199 -14.43 -1.10 -1.18
N LEU A 200 -14.23 0.01 -0.48
CA LEU A 200 -14.28 1.32 -1.14
C LEU A 200 -12.90 1.95 -1.43
N TRP A 201 -12.03 1.22 -2.14
CA TRP A 201 -10.88 1.82 -2.86
C TRP A 201 -10.57 1.06 -4.16
N ILE A 202 -11.59 0.68 -4.92
CA ILE A 202 -11.43 0.34 -6.35
C ILE A 202 -12.69 0.79 -7.11
N LEU A 203 -12.79 2.10 -7.34
CA LEU A 203 -13.41 2.70 -8.54
C LEU A 203 -12.65 3.97 -8.89
#